data_AF-A0A497QXP5-F1
#
_entry.id   AF-A0A497QXP5-F1
#
_cell.length_a   1.000
_cell.length_b   1.000
_cell.length_c   1.000
_cell.angle_alpha   90.00
_cell.angle_beta   90.00
_cell.angle_gamma   90.00
#
_symmetry.space_group_name_H-M   'P 1'
#
loop_
_entity.id
_entity.type
_entity.pdbx_description
1 polymer ?
#
loop_
_entity_poly.entity_id
_entity_poly.type
_entity_poly.pdbx_seq_one_letter_code
_entity_poly.pdbx_strand_id
1 'polypeptide(L)'
;MAQNKKRSSLICGFHVATYMIPFILCGFAWWQLALIYAQHFLQDRTGFIVWFMNHTGKKDFATPPMAPWSIFVVDNTFHLAWILLVVWPYN
;
A
#
# COMPACT_ATOMS: atom_id res chain seq x y z
N MET A 1 -4.66 -8.14 3.47
CA MET A 1 -5.81 -7.22 3.58
C MET A 1 -6.57 -7.48 4.87
N ALA A 2 -6.79 -6.47 5.71
CA ALA A 2 -7.72 -6.59 6.84
C ALA A 2 -9.18 -6.53 6.35
N GLN A 3 -10.05 -7.40 6.85
CA GLN A 3 -11.48 -7.33 6.54
C GLN A 3 -12.03 -5.96 6.97
N ASN A 4 -12.91 -5.37 6.16
CA ASN A 4 -13.60 -4.08 6.41
C ASN A 4 -12.77 -2.79 6.35
N LYS A 5 -11.46 -2.81 6.04
CA LYS A 5 -10.66 -1.57 5.93
C LYS A 5 -11.18 -0.56 4.88
N LYS A 6 -11.88 -1.05 3.85
CA LYS A 6 -12.55 -0.20 2.84
C LYS A 6 -13.85 0.46 3.32
N ARG A 7 -14.47 -0.04 4.40
CA ARG A 7 -15.76 0.44 4.92
C ARG A 7 -15.63 1.42 6.09
N SER A 8 -14.53 1.34 6.86
CA SER A 8 -14.30 2.23 8.01
C SER A 8 -12.92 2.90 7.93
N SER A 9 -12.91 4.24 7.91
CA SER A 9 -11.67 5.03 7.92
C SER A 9 -10.88 4.82 9.21
N LEU A 10 -11.57 4.53 10.32
CA LEU A 10 -10.93 4.22 11.60
C LEU A 10 -10.17 2.89 11.55
N ILE A 11 -10.79 1.82 11.03
CA ILE A 11 -10.12 0.51 10.90
C ILE A 11 -8.92 0.61 9.95
N CYS A 12 -9.07 1.34 8.84
CA CYS A 12 -7.97 1.61 7.94
C CYS A 12 -6.85 2.41 8.63
N GLY A 13 -7.20 3.43 9.41
CA GLY A 13 -6.24 4.23 10.16
C GLY A 13 -5.42 3.40 11.15
N PHE A 14 -6.07 2.53 11.94
CA PHE A 14 -5.36 1.61 12.83
C PHE A 14 -4.47 0.62 12.08
N HIS A 15 -4.95 0.07 10.97
CA HIS A 15 -4.15 -0.83 10.13
C HIS A 15 -2.88 -0.13 9.62
N VAL A 16 -3.01 1.09 9.08
CA VAL A 16 -1.83 1.86 8.62
C VAL A 16 -0.95 2.25 9.80
N ALA A 17 -1.52 2.63 10.95
CA ALA A 17 -0.73 2.94 12.15
C ALA A 17 0.13 1.75 12.60
N THR A 18 -0.41 0.53 12.58
CA THR A 18 0.38 -0.68 12.87
C THR A 18 1.45 -0.96 11.82
N TYR A 19 1.19 -0.63 10.55
CA TYR A 19 2.17 -0.73 9.47
C TYR A 19 3.33 0.27 9.64
N MET A 20 3.07 1.46 10.21
CA MET A 20 4.08 2.50 10.41
C MET A 20 5.10 2.20 11.51
N ILE A 21 4.84 1.24 12.41
CA ILE A 21 5.71 0.93 13.56
C ILE A 21 7.18 0.75 13.16
N PRO A 22 7.55 -0.13 12.22
CA PRO A 22 8.94 -0.27 11.81
C PRO A 22 9.55 1.02 11.24
N PHE A 23 8.79 1.80 10.47
CA PHE A 23 9.28 3.03 9.83
C PHE A 23 9.66 4.11 10.86
N ILE A 24 8.90 4.20 11.96
CA ILE A 24 9.20 5.12 13.07
C ILE A 24 10.55 4.77 13.72
N LEU A 25 10.90 3.48 13.76
CA LEU A 25 12.14 2.99 14.36
C LEU A 25 13.37 3.11 13.42
N CYS A 26 13.16 3.40 12.14
CA CYS A 26 14.23 3.51 11.13
C CYS A 26 14.82 4.94 11.01
N GLY A 27 14.40 5.90 11.83
CA GLY A 27 14.97 7.25 11.84
C GLY A 27 14.57 8.13 10.65
N PHE A 28 13.46 7.84 9.97
CA PHE A 28 12.97 8.66 8.87
C PHE A 28 12.47 10.03 9.33
N ALA A 29 12.60 11.03 8.46
CA ALA A 29 12.07 12.36 8.70
C ALA A 29 10.53 12.33 8.80
N TRP A 30 9.95 13.24 9.59
CA TRP A 30 8.51 13.28 9.85
C TRP A 30 7.67 13.35 8.56
N TRP A 31 8.15 14.07 7.53
CA TRP A 31 7.46 14.20 6.26
C TRP A 31 7.54 12.90 5.42
N GLN A 32 8.61 12.11 5.54
CA GLN A 32 8.72 10.79 4.91
C GLN A 32 7.69 9.83 5.51
N LEU A 33 7.59 9.83 6.84
CA LEU A 33 6.57 9.06 7.56
C LEU A 33 5.16 9.48 7.15
N ALA A 34 4.91 10.78 7.00
CA ALA A 34 3.62 11.31 6.55
C ALA A 34 3.28 10.85 5.12
N LEU A 35 4.24 10.87 4.19
CA LEU A 35 4.05 10.41 2.81
C LEU A 35 3.82 8.90 2.73
N ILE A 36 4.56 8.10 3.49
CA ILE A 36 4.37 6.63 3.54
C ILE A 36 2.99 6.31 4.12
N TYR A 37 2.59 6.96 5.21
CA TYR A 37 1.26 6.81 5.80
C TYR A 37 0.15 7.18 4.80
N ALA A 38 0.28 8.35 4.16
CA ALA A 38 -0.72 8.86 3.23
C ALA A 38 -0.90 7.92 2.02
N GLN A 39 0.20 7.47 1.41
CA GLN A 39 0.13 6.52 0.30
C GLN A 39 -0.50 5.20 0.73
N HIS A 40 -0.09 4.64 1.87
CA HIS A 40 -0.61 3.37 2.35
C HIS A 40 -2.10 3.45 2.63
N PHE A 41 -2.54 4.54 3.28
CA PHE A 41 -3.95 4.81 3.54
C PHE A 41 -4.75 4.95 2.23
N LEU A 42 -4.26 5.74 1.26
CA LEU A 42 -4.97 5.95 -0.01
C LEU A 42 -5.05 4.65 -0.85
N GLN A 43 -3.97 3.87 -0.92
CA GLN A 43 -3.97 2.60 -1.65
C GLN A 43 -4.98 1.61 -1.04
N ASP A 44 -5.06 1.54 0.28
CA ASP A 44 -5.99 0.66 0.99
C ASP A 44 -7.45 1.06 0.89
N ARG A 45 -7.71 2.36 0.83
CA ARG A 45 -9.05 2.92 0.68
C ARG A 45 -9.59 2.82 -0.74
N THR A 46 -8.72 2.67 -1.72
CA THR A 46 -9.09 2.68 -3.12
C THR A 46 -9.13 1.27 -3.72
N GLY A 47 -9.59 1.17 -4.97
CA GLY A 47 -9.45 0.00 -5.81
C GLY A 47 -8.19 0.04 -6.67
N PHE A 48 -7.19 0.87 -6.32
CA PHE A 48 -6.10 1.27 -7.20
C PHE A 48 -5.35 0.09 -7.81
N ILE A 49 -4.99 -0.92 -7.01
CA ILE A 49 -4.23 -2.08 -7.52
C ILE A 49 -5.02 -2.88 -8.56
N VAL A 50 -6.29 -3.18 -8.28
CA VAL A 50 -7.15 -3.90 -9.24
C VAL A 50 -7.40 -3.05 -10.48
N TRP A 51 -7.62 -1.75 -10.31
CA TRP A 51 -7.73 -0.79 -11.41
C TRP A 51 -6.47 -0.79 -12.28
N PHE A 52 -5.29 -0.70 -11.67
CA PHE A 52 -3.99 -0.69 -12.35
C PHE A 52 -3.77 -1.99 -13.13
N MET A 53 -4.01 -3.14 -12.50
CA MET A 53 -3.88 -4.45 -13.16
C MET A 53 -4.82 -4.55 -14.37
N ASN A 54 -6.05 -4.05 -14.27
CA ASN A 54 -6.99 -4.05 -15.40
C ASN A 54 -6.55 -3.11 -16.53
N HIS A 55 -6.02 -1.92 -16.22
CA HIS A 55 -5.62 -0.92 -17.21
C HIS A 55 -4.27 -1.22 -17.88
N THR A 56 -3.43 -2.05 -17.26
CA THR A 56 -2.13 -2.47 -17.81
C THR A 56 -2.17 -3.83 -18.52
N GLY A 57 -3.38 -4.34 -18.83
CA GLY A 57 -3.57 -5.61 -19.53
C GLY A 57 -3.28 -6.84 -18.68
N LYS A 58 -3.28 -6.72 -17.34
CA LYS A 58 -3.07 -7.80 -16.37
C LYS A 58 -4.36 -8.24 -15.69
N LYS A 59 -5.50 -8.06 -16.37
CA LYS A 59 -6.83 -8.44 -15.86
C LYS A 59 -6.90 -9.91 -15.45
N ASP A 60 -6.39 -10.81 -16.29
CA ASP A 60 -6.42 -12.26 -16.01
C ASP A 60 -5.56 -12.62 -14.80
N PHE A 61 -4.46 -11.88 -14.59
CA PHE A 61 -3.61 -12.03 -13.41
C PHE A 61 -4.33 -11.57 -12.13
N ALA A 62 -5.28 -10.65 -12.21
CA ALA A 62 -6.11 -10.20 -11.09
C ALA A 62 -7.30 -11.14 -10.79
N THR A 63 -7.46 -12.24 -11.51
CA THR A 63 -8.55 -13.23 -11.33
C THR A 63 -8.02 -14.59 -10.83
N PRO A 64 -8.90 -15.47 -10.31
CA PRO A 64 -8.51 -16.85 -10.00
C PRO A 64 -7.89 -17.55 -11.22
N PRO A 65 -6.89 -18.42 -11.04
CA PRO A 65 -6.43 -18.98 -9.76
C PRO A 65 -5.38 -18.13 -9.02
N MET A 66 -4.87 -17.06 -9.65
CA MET A 66 -3.75 -16.28 -9.08
C MET A 66 -4.22 -15.26 -8.04
N ALA A 67 -5.46 -14.79 -8.14
CA ALA A 67 -6.09 -14.01 -7.09
C ALA A 67 -6.38 -14.86 -5.84
N PRO A 68 -6.23 -14.32 -4.61
CA PRO A 68 -5.92 -12.93 -4.31
C PRO A 68 -4.40 -12.63 -4.22
N TRP A 69 -3.54 -13.64 -4.36
CA TRP A 69 -2.09 -13.50 -4.13
C TRP A 69 -1.41 -12.56 -5.12
N SER A 70 -1.78 -12.62 -6.40
CA SER A 70 -1.29 -11.69 -7.42
C SER A 70 -1.56 -10.22 -7.05
N ILE A 71 -2.76 -9.94 -6.54
CA ILE A 71 -3.16 -8.61 -6.09
C ILE A 71 -2.27 -8.19 -4.90
N PHE A 72 -1.99 -9.09 -3.96
CA PHE A 72 -1.10 -8.80 -2.84
C PHE A 72 0.35 -8.53 -3.27
N VAL A 73 0.86 -9.26 -4.25
CA VAL A 73 2.22 -9.03 -4.78
C VAL A 73 2.32 -7.65 -5.42
N VAL A 74 1.36 -7.28 -6.27
CA VAL A 74 1.34 -5.96 -6.92
C VAL A 74 1.17 -4.86 -5.87
N ASP A 75 0.26 -5.03 -4.91
CA ASP A 75 0.05 -4.12 -3.77
C ASP A 75 1.34 -3.82 -3.00
N ASN A 76 2.06 -4.86 -2.56
CA ASN A 76 3.35 -4.72 -1.87
C ASN A 76 4.43 -4.09 -2.76
N THR A 77 4.43 -4.39 -4.05
CA THR A 77 5.39 -3.79 -5.00
C THR A 77 5.21 -2.27 -5.07
N PHE A 78 3.97 -1.77 -5.11
CA PHE A 78 3.70 -0.33 -5.08
C PHE A 78 4.13 0.32 -3.76
N HIS A 79 3.89 -0.34 -2.61
CA HIS A 79 4.36 0.17 -1.32
C HIS A 79 5.88 0.28 -1.29
N LEU A 80 6.60 -0.77 -1.70
CA LEU A 80 8.06 -0.77 -1.74
C LEU A 80 8.61 0.29 -2.71
N ALA A 81 8.02 0.41 -3.90
CA ALA A 81 8.40 1.43 -4.87
C ALA A 81 8.21 2.86 -4.32
N TRP A 82 7.10 3.10 -3.59
CA TRP A 82 6.85 4.38 -2.95
C TRP A 82 7.82 4.68 -1.81
N ILE A 83 8.09 3.70 -0.94
CA ILE A 83 9.09 3.84 0.13
C ILE A 83 10.45 4.18 -0.47
N LEU A 84 10.86 3.46 -1.52
CA LEU A 84 12.10 3.74 -2.23
C LEU A 84 12.11 5.17 -2.75
N LEU A 85 11.05 5.62 -3.44
CA LEU A 85 10.94 7.00 -3.95
C LEU A 85 11.07 8.06 -2.84
N VAL A 86 10.43 7.85 -1.69
CA VAL A 86 10.41 8.80 -0.57
C VAL A 86 11.75 8.84 0.18
N VAL A 87 12.47 7.72 0.24
CA VAL A 87 13.73 7.59 0.98
C VAL A 87 14.95 7.85 0.09
N TRP A 88 14.86 7.59 -1.21
CA TRP A 88 15.96 7.74 -2.18
C TRP A 88 16.72 9.07 -2.13
N PRO A 89 16.08 10.26 -1.96
CA PRO A 89 16.82 11.52 -1.97
C PRO A 89 17.70 11.77 -0.73
N TYR A 90 17.73 10.86 0.25
CA TYR A 90 18.35 11.07 1.57
C TYR A 90 19.36 9.98 1.98
N ASN A 91 19.80 9.15 1.01
CA ASN A 91 21.03 8.34 1.12
C ASN A 91 22.14 8.99 0.29
#